data_AF-A0A960DQ66-F1
#
_entry.id   AF-A0A960DQ66-F1
#
_cell.length_a   1.000
_cell.length_b   1.000
_cell.length_c   1.000
_cell.angle_alpha   90.00
_cell.angle_beta   90.00
_cell.angle_gamma   90.00
#
_symmetry.space_group_name_H-M   'P 1'
#
loop_
_entity.id
_entity.type
_entity.pdbx_description
1 polymer ?
#
loop_
_entity_poly.entity_id
_entity_poly.type
_entity_poly.pdbx_seq_one_letter_code
_entity_poly.pdbx_strand_id
1 'polypeptide(L)'
;MIAASFNNVDLLMLLAIFVLLVMLIFLAVAEMGLSRMTRPRAASLADQGHKAGKSLKRLVEEPERWVNPVLLTVNTFQTVQATLTGIVAGRMFGAVGVIVGVVLNVVVFFVLAEAVPKTYAVLYPQRAALISARPVSALVAFPPLRWVSQGLIKFTNVIVKGKGLEQGPFVSEQELLGIVEGAVEDEVIEEEERELIESIIEFGDTV
;
A
#
# COMPACT_ATOMS: atom_id res chain seq x y z
N MET A 1 6.31 31.41 30.47
CA MET A 1 7.74 31.37 30.10
C MET A 1 7.85 30.69 28.74
N ILE A 2 7.90 31.50 27.68
CA ILE A 2 8.19 31.04 26.32
C ILE A 2 9.69 31.22 26.11
N ALA A 3 10.32 30.30 25.37
CA ALA A 3 11.75 30.15 25.11
C ALA A 3 12.48 29.16 26.06
N ALA A 4 12.17 27.86 25.90
CA ALA A 4 13.27 26.91 25.81
C ALA A 4 14.13 27.38 24.63
N SER A 5 15.42 27.66 24.86
CA SER A 5 16.34 28.05 23.79
C SER A 5 16.25 27.02 22.67
N PHE A 6 15.99 27.48 21.45
CA PHE A 6 15.97 26.62 20.27
C PHE A 6 17.37 26.02 20.12
N ASN A 7 17.50 24.72 20.41
CA ASN A 7 18.78 24.06 20.48
C ASN A 7 19.02 23.23 19.21
N ASN A 8 20.28 22.85 18.95
CA ASN A 8 20.65 22.02 17.81
C ASN A 8 19.84 20.70 17.74
N VAL A 9 19.40 20.19 18.88
CA VAL A 9 18.56 18.99 18.96
C VAL A 9 17.19 19.22 18.30
N ASP A 10 16.56 20.37 18.52
CA ASP A 10 15.25 20.67 17.95
C ASP A 10 15.35 20.86 16.43
N LEU A 11 16.46 21.46 15.96
CA LEU A 11 16.79 21.55 14.54
C LEU A 11 16.94 20.16 13.90
N LEU A 12 17.67 19.25 14.56
CA LEU A 12 17.84 17.88 14.09
C LEU A 12 16.52 17.12 14.06
N MET A 13 15.64 17.32 15.04
CA MET A 13 14.29 16.74 15.06
C MET A 13 13.43 17.26 13.90
N LEU A 14 13.46 18.57 13.63
CA LEU A 14 12.76 19.16 12.50
C LEU A 14 13.29 18.65 11.15
N LEU A 15 14.61 18.50 11.02
CA LEU A 15 15.23 17.90 9.83
C LEU A 15 14.78 16.44 9.67
N ALA A 16 14.76 15.66 10.75
CA ALA A 16 14.28 14.28 10.72
C ALA A 16 12.80 14.19 10.32
N ILE A 17 11.93 15.07 10.86
CA ILE A 17 10.52 15.16 10.47
C ILE A 17 10.38 15.47 8.98
N PHE A 18 11.18 16.40 8.45
CA PHE A 18 11.16 16.74 7.03
C PHE A 18 11.60 15.57 6.14
N VAL A 19 12.68 14.87 6.51
CA VAL A 19 13.14 13.68 5.79
C VAL A 19 12.07 12.58 5.83
N LEU A 20 11.44 12.36 6.98
CA LEU A 20 10.34 11.39 7.12
C LEU A 20 9.14 11.78 6.26
N LEU A 21 8.78 13.05 6.16
CA LEU A 21 7.72 13.53 5.26
C LEU A 21 8.01 13.13 3.81
N VAL A 22 9.21 13.39 3.31
CA VAL A 22 9.61 13.04 1.94
C VAL A 22 9.57 11.52 1.72
N MET A 23 10.04 10.74 2.70
CA MET A 23 9.99 9.28 2.63
C MET A 23 8.56 8.75 2.63
N LEU A 24 7.66 9.34 3.42
CA LEU A 24 6.24 8.98 3.46
C LEU A 24 5.53 9.31 2.15
N ILE A 25 5.79 10.48 1.56
CA ILE A 25 5.30 10.83 0.22
C ILE A 25 5.70 9.77 -0.79
N PHE A 26 6.98 9.39 -0.81
CA PHE A 26 7.48 8.36 -1.72
C PHE A 26 6.79 7.01 -1.49
N LEU A 27 6.68 6.58 -0.23
CA LEU A 27 6.03 5.31 0.12
C LEU A 27 4.55 5.29 -0.24
N ALA A 28 3.83 6.40 -0.08
CA ALA A 28 2.43 6.52 -0.48
C ALA A 28 2.24 6.42 -2.00
N VAL A 29 3.13 7.05 -2.79
CA VAL A 29 3.15 6.87 -4.25
C VAL A 29 3.47 5.42 -4.62
N ALA A 30 4.42 4.81 -3.93
CA ALA A 30 4.82 3.43 -4.17
C ALA A 30 3.67 2.46 -3.90
N GLU A 31 3.08 2.52 -2.71
CA GLU A 31 1.98 1.67 -2.27
C GLU A 31 0.80 1.73 -3.26
N MET A 32 0.30 2.92 -3.55
CA MET A 32 -0.85 3.09 -4.44
C MET A 32 -0.51 2.85 -5.91
N GLY A 33 0.72 3.12 -6.34
CA GLY A 33 1.16 2.85 -7.71
C GLY A 33 1.28 1.36 -7.98
N LEU A 34 1.91 0.63 -7.07
CA LEU A 34 2.12 -0.81 -7.16
C LEU A 34 0.81 -1.59 -7.02
N SER A 35 -0.09 -1.19 -6.10
CA SER A 35 -1.39 -1.87 -5.90
C SER A 35 -2.33 -1.77 -7.10
N ARG A 36 -2.14 -0.77 -7.97
CA ARG A 36 -2.91 -0.57 -9.20
C ARG A 36 -2.34 -1.30 -10.42
N MET A 37 -1.18 -1.95 -10.31
CA MET A 37 -0.57 -2.68 -11.43
C MET A 37 -1.09 -4.12 -11.53
N THR A 38 -1.39 -4.55 -12.75
CA THR A 38 -1.80 -5.94 -13.05
C THR A 38 -0.65 -6.74 -13.63
N ARG A 39 -0.68 -8.07 -13.47
CA ARG A 39 0.34 -8.99 -14.01
C ARG A 39 0.59 -8.79 -15.52
N PRO A 40 -0.44 -8.69 -16.40
CA PRO A 40 -0.21 -8.46 -17.83
C PRO A 40 0.45 -7.12 -18.12
N ARG A 41 0.05 -6.05 -17.40
CA ARG A 41 0.60 -4.71 -17.61
C ARG A 41 2.05 -4.62 -17.15
N ALA A 42 2.40 -5.27 -16.05
CA ALA A 42 3.78 -5.36 -15.57
C ALA A 42 4.67 -6.20 -16.51
N ALA A 43 4.14 -7.30 -17.08
CA ALA A 43 4.83 -8.11 -18.08
C ALA A 43 5.14 -7.29 -19.35
N SER A 44 4.13 -6.61 -19.91
CA SER A 44 4.32 -5.75 -21.09
C SER A 44 5.39 -4.68 -20.87
N LEU A 45 5.42 -4.04 -19.69
CA LEU A 45 6.45 -3.04 -19.35
C LEU A 45 7.85 -3.65 -19.21
N ALA A 46 7.96 -4.91 -18.76
CA ALA A 46 9.23 -5.62 -18.69
C ALA A 46 9.76 -5.97 -20.09
N ASP A 47 8.86 -6.39 -20.99
CA ASP A 47 9.19 -6.78 -22.36
C ASP A 47 9.58 -5.58 -23.23
N GLN A 48 9.00 -4.39 -22.95
CA GLN A 48 9.40 -3.11 -23.55
C GLN A 48 10.80 -2.62 -23.12
N GLY A 49 11.53 -3.39 -22.32
CA GLY A 49 12.92 -3.09 -21.95
C GLY A 49 13.06 -2.00 -20.88
N HIS A 50 11.98 -1.63 -20.17
CA HIS A 50 12.09 -0.68 -19.08
C HIS A 50 13.02 -1.21 -17.97
N LYS A 51 13.99 -0.39 -17.57
CA LYS A 51 14.97 -0.71 -16.50
C LYS A 51 14.31 -1.16 -15.20
N ALA A 52 13.12 -0.64 -14.89
CA ALA A 52 12.33 -0.98 -13.70
C ALA A 52 11.27 -2.07 -13.95
N GLY A 53 10.99 -2.43 -15.21
CA GLY A 53 9.93 -3.38 -15.57
C GLY A 53 10.13 -4.77 -14.99
N LYS A 54 11.37 -5.28 -14.96
CA LYS A 54 11.70 -6.57 -14.33
C LYS A 54 11.43 -6.57 -12.81
N SER A 55 11.78 -5.48 -12.12
CA SER A 55 11.50 -5.32 -10.70
C SER A 55 10.00 -5.23 -10.45
N LEU A 56 9.29 -4.46 -11.27
CA LEU A 56 7.84 -4.29 -11.17
C LEU A 56 7.11 -5.63 -11.37
N LYS A 57 7.49 -6.41 -12.39
CA LYS A 57 6.93 -7.74 -12.65
C LYS A 57 7.04 -8.64 -11.42
N ARG A 58 8.22 -8.74 -10.81
CA ARG A 58 8.44 -9.54 -9.59
C ARG A 58 7.57 -9.09 -8.42
N LEU A 59 7.45 -7.78 -8.21
CA LEU A 59 6.61 -7.24 -7.12
C LEU A 59 5.11 -7.55 -7.34
N VAL A 60 4.64 -7.48 -8.59
CA VAL A 60 3.23 -7.76 -8.92
C VAL A 60 2.91 -9.27 -8.91
N GLU A 61 3.90 -10.14 -9.15
CA GLU A 61 3.75 -11.59 -9.05
C GLU A 61 3.55 -12.04 -7.60
N GLU A 62 4.24 -11.42 -6.64
CA GLU A 62 4.23 -11.80 -5.22
C GLU A 62 3.82 -10.62 -4.30
N PRO A 63 2.55 -10.18 -4.32
CA PRO A 63 2.12 -8.96 -3.64
C PRO A 63 2.36 -8.99 -2.12
N GLU A 64 2.12 -10.12 -1.46
CA GLU A 64 2.33 -10.30 -0.02
C GLU A 64 3.76 -9.99 0.43
N ARG A 65 4.75 -10.18 -0.46
CA ARG A 65 6.17 -9.97 -0.12
C ARG A 65 6.54 -8.50 -0.04
N TRP A 66 5.79 -7.60 -0.67
CA TRP A 66 6.10 -6.17 -0.63
C TRP A 66 5.04 -5.35 0.10
N VAL A 67 3.76 -5.74 0.04
CA VAL A 67 2.66 -5.01 0.71
C VAL A 67 2.95 -4.89 2.20
N ASN A 68 3.25 -6.01 2.87
CA ASN A 68 3.42 -6.01 4.32
C ASN A 68 4.68 -5.25 4.79
N PRO A 69 5.88 -5.44 4.20
CA PRO A 69 7.04 -4.60 4.51
C PRO A 69 6.81 -3.10 4.28
N VAL A 70 6.13 -2.73 3.19
CA VAL A 70 5.84 -1.32 2.87
C VAL A 70 4.87 -0.74 3.89
N LEU A 71 3.76 -1.41 4.19
CA LEU A 71 2.79 -0.98 5.20
C LEU A 71 3.43 -0.81 6.58
N LEU A 72 4.27 -1.78 6.98
CA LEU A 72 5.01 -1.70 8.24
C LEU A 72 5.96 -0.50 8.27
N THR A 73 6.65 -0.24 7.16
CA THR A 73 7.57 0.90 7.05
C THR A 73 6.81 2.22 7.13
N VAL A 74 5.68 2.33 6.43
CA VAL A 74 4.80 3.51 6.46
C VAL A 74 4.33 3.77 7.88
N ASN A 75 3.78 2.77 8.56
CA ASN A 75 3.29 2.91 9.93
C ASN A 75 4.42 3.30 10.90
N THR A 76 5.59 2.67 10.76
CA THR A 76 6.78 3.01 11.57
C THR A 76 7.18 4.47 11.37
N PHE A 77 7.29 4.92 10.11
CA PHE A 77 7.70 6.29 9.81
C PHE A 77 6.66 7.32 10.24
N GLN A 78 5.37 7.04 10.05
CA GLN A 78 4.27 7.89 10.54
C GLN A 78 4.30 8.00 12.06
N THR A 79 4.46 6.88 12.77
CA THR A 79 4.51 6.86 14.24
C THR A 79 5.70 7.65 14.77
N VAL A 80 6.90 7.42 14.22
CA VAL A 80 8.11 8.17 14.61
C VAL A 80 7.94 9.66 14.29
N GLN A 81 7.42 10.00 13.10
CA GLN A 81 7.20 11.38 12.68
C GLN A 81 6.21 12.11 13.60
N ALA A 82 5.06 11.51 13.89
CA ALA A 82 4.05 12.09 14.78
C ALA A 82 4.60 12.27 16.21
N THR A 83 5.37 11.29 16.70
CA THR A 83 6.02 11.35 18.02
C THR A 83 7.02 12.50 18.10
N LEU A 84 7.91 12.63 17.10
CA LEU A 84 8.88 13.73 17.04
C LEU A 84 8.18 15.09 16.96
N THR A 85 7.11 15.19 16.17
CA THR A 85 6.34 16.43 16.03
C THR A 85 5.69 16.82 17.35
N GLY A 86 5.10 15.87 18.08
CA GLY A 86 4.55 16.10 19.41
C GLY A 86 5.61 16.56 20.43
N ILE A 87 6.80 15.93 20.42
CA ILE A 87 7.92 16.31 21.29
C ILE A 87 8.37 17.74 20.98
N VAL A 88 8.63 18.08 19.72
CA VAL A 88 9.07 19.43 19.32
C VAL A 88 8.01 20.48 19.67
N ALA A 89 6.74 20.21 19.36
CA ALA A 89 5.63 21.12 19.66
C ALA A 89 5.49 21.36 21.18
N GLY A 90 5.63 20.30 21.99
CA GLY A 90 5.59 20.40 23.44
C GLY A 90 6.77 21.19 24.03
N ARG A 91 7.98 21.01 23.50
CA ARG A 91 9.17 21.76 23.94
C ARG A 91 9.07 23.24 23.61
N MET A 92 8.54 23.58 22.44
CA MET A 92 8.48 24.97 21.97
C MET A 92 7.30 25.76 22.55
N PHE A 93 6.14 25.11 22.71
CA PHE A 93 4.87 25.80 22.96
C PHE A 93 4.08 25.20 24.15
N GLY A 94 4.65 24.25 24.89
CA GLY A 94 4.00 23.61 26.04
C GLY A 94 2.78 22.76 25.65
N ALA A 95 1.87 22.54 26.60
CA ALA A 95 0.71 21.67 26.40
C ALA A 95 -0.24 22.14 25.27
N VAL A 96 -0.48 23.46 25.17
CA VAL A 96 -1.28 24.05 24.08
C VAL A 96 -0.56 23.82 22.74
N GLY A 97 0.76 23.94 22.74
CA GLY A 97 1.64 23.57 21.64
C GLY A 97 1.39 22.19 21.07
N VAL A 98 1.34 21.17 21.94
CA VAL A 98 1.09 19.78 21.53
C VAL A 98 -0.27 19.65 20.86
N ILE A 99 -1.33 20.25 21.43
CA ILE A 99 -2.68 20.18 20.86
C ILE A 99 -2.71 20.77 19.44
N VAL A 100 -2.18 22.00 19.29
CA VAL A 100 -2.11 22.68 17.99
C VAL A 100 -1.22 21.89 17.03
N GLY A 101 -0.08 21.39 17.50
CA GLY A 101 0.87 20.59 16.73
C GLY A 101 0.25 19.30 16.20
N VAL A 102 -0.55 18.59 17.01
CA VAL A 102 -1.26 17.37 16.58
C VAL A 102 -2.30 17.70 15.51
N VAL A 103 -3.12 18.74 15.71
CA VAL A 103 -4.13 19.13 14.71
C VAL A 103 -3.49 19.52 13.38
N LEU A 104 -2.44 20.36 13.43
CA LEU A 104 -1.68 20.74 12.24
C LEU A 104 -0.99 19.53 11.60
N ASN A 105 -0.44 18.63 12.41
CA ASN A 105 0.20 17.42 11.91
C ASN A 105 -0.80 16.57 11.11
N VAL A 106 -1.98 16.31 11.67
CA VAL A 106 -3.03 15.55 10.98
C VAL A 106 -3.39 16.21 9.66
N VAL A 107 -3.68 17.51 9.64
CA VAL A 107 -4.09 18.20 8.39
C VAL A 107 -2.95 18.20 7.36
N VAL A 108 -1.75 18.61 7.76
CA VAL A 108 -0.62 18.80 6.83
C VAL A 108 -0.11 17.45 6.32
N PHE A 109 0.12 16.46 7.18
CA PHE A 109 0.62 15.16 6.76
C PHE A 109 -0.46 14.36 6.03
N PHE A 110 -1.73 14.44 6.42
CA PHE A 110 -2.80 13.83 5.64
C PHE A 110 -2.82 14.40 4.21
N VAL A 111 -2.77 15.72 4.03
CA VAL A 111 -2.79 16.29 2.68
C VAL A 111 -1.50 15.96 1.91
N LEU A 112 -0.35 16.24 2.49
CA LEU A 112 0.92 16.21 1.77
C LEU A 112 1.51 14.80 1.66
N ALA A 113 1.43 13.99 2.71
CA ALA A 113 2.06 12.67 2.76
C ALA A 113 1.11 11.55 2.32
N GLU A 114 -0.21 11.79 2.35
CA GLU A 114 -1.20 10.75 2.12
C GLU A 114 -2.14 11.06 0.96
N ALA A 115 -3.03 12.04 1.06
CA ALA A 115 -4.04 12.33 0.06
C ALA A 115 -3.43 12.70 -1.30
N VAL A 116 -2.57 13.73 -1.37
CA VAL A 116 -2.00 14.20 -2.64
C VAL A 116 -1.16 13.11 -3.33
N PRO A 117 -0.23 12.42 -2.65
CA PRO A 117 0.59 11.38 -3.29
C PRO A 117 -0.24 10.17 -3.75
N LYS A 118 -1.23 9.75 -2.93
CA LYS A 118 -2.12 8.63 -3.29
C LYS A 118 -3.00 9.00 -4.48
N THR A 119 -3.56 10.21 -4.51
CA THR A 119 -4.32 10.71 -5.67
C THR A 119 -3.46 10.78 -6.93
N TYR A 120 -2.22 11.28 -6.83
CA TYR A 120 -1.28 11.28 -7.95
C TYR A 120 -1.01 9.86 -8.48
N ALA A 121 -0.79 8.89 -7.58
CA ALA A 121 -0.57 7.50 -7.96
C ALA A 121 -1.80 6.86 -8.61
N VAL A 122 -3.02 7.25 -8.22
CA VAL A 122 -4.26 6.83 -8.89
C VAL A 122 -4.37 7.40 -10.30
N LEU A 123 -4.00 8.66 -10.50
CA LEU A 123 -4.04 9.32 -11.81
C LEU A 123 -2.93 8.80 -12.76
N TYR A 124 -1.76 8.46 -12.23
CA TYR A 124 -0.60 8.04 -13.01
C TYR A 124 0.04 6.74 -12.48
N PRO A 125 -0.69 5.62 -12.44
CA PRO A 125 -0.28 4.41 -11.73
C PRO A 125 0.94 3.75 -12.36
N GLN A 126 1.05 3.80 -13.69
CA GLN A 126 2.20 3.25 -14.41
C GLN A 126 3.51 4.00 -14.09
N ARG A 127 3.47 5.34 -14.03
CA ARG A 127 4.64 6.15 -13.68
C ARG A 127 5.01 5.95 -12.21
N ALA A 128 4.01 5.98 -11.32
CA ALA A 128 4.20 5.73 -9.89
C ALA A 128 4.85 4.37 -9.62
N ALA A 129 4.34 3.31 -10.26
CA ALA A 129 4.87 1.96 -10.12
C ALA A 129 6.30 1.82 -10.67
N LEU A 130 6.61 2.40 -11.84
CA LEU A 130 7.94 2.31 -12.43
C LEU A 130 9.01 3.05 -11.61
N ILE A 131 8.68 4.22 -11.05
CA ILE A 131 9.60 4.99 -10.19
C ILE A 131 9.85 4.26 -8.87
N SER A 132 8.82 3.60 -8.32
CA SER A 132 8.90 2.94 -7.01
C SER A 132 9.39 1.50 -7.05
N ALA A 133 9.28 0.78 -8.17
CA ALA A 133 9.55 -0.65 -8.22
C ALA A 133 10.96 -1.04 -7.77
N ARG A 134 11.99 -0.26 -8.14
CA ARG A 134 13.38 -0.55 -7.75
C ARG A 134 13.64 -0.25 -6.27
N PRO A 135 13.33 0.94 -5.74
CA PRO A 135 13.49 1.20 -4.31
C PRO A 135 12.68 0.24 -3.43
N VAL A 136 11.45 -0.08 -3.81
CA VAL A 136 10.64 -1.06 -3.05
C VAL A 136 11.25 -2.45 -3.10
N SER A 137 11.77 -2.89 -4.25
CA SER A 137 12.49 -4.16 -4.33
C SER A 137 13.71 -4.20 -3.39
N ALA A 138 14.44 -3.08 -3.26
CA ALA A 138 15.56 -2.97 -2.35
C ALA A 138 15.10 -2.98 -0.87
N LEU A 139 14.00 -2.29 -0.55
CA LEU A 139 13.40 -2.28 0.78
C LEU A 139 12.97 -3.69 1.21
N VAL A 140 12.33 -4.44 0.30
CA VAL A 140 11.87 -5.82 0.54
C VAL A 140 13.03 -6.80 0.64
N ALA A 141 14.15 -6.53 -0.05
CA ALA A 141 15.35 -7.34 0.06
C ALA A 141 16.07 -7.19 1.41
N PHE A 142 15.71 -6.17 2.23
CA PHE A 142 16.31 -5.97 3.54
C PHE A 142 15.85 -7.06 4.53
N PRO A 143 16.75 -7.99 4.95
CA PRO A 143 16.37 -9.16 5.73
C PRO A 143 15.60 -8.89 7.03
N PRO A 144 15.96 -7.89 7.86
CA PRO A 144 15.26 -7.71 9.13
C PRO A 144 13.82 -7.22 8.93
N LEU A 145 13.57 -6.37 7.92
CA LEU A 145 12.20 -5.91 7.63
C LEU A 145 11.33 -7.07 7.15
N ARG A 146 11.89 -7.95 6.30
CA ARG A 146 11.22 -9.17 5.84
C ARG A 146 10.88 -10.12 6.99
N TRP A 147 11.80 -10.32 7.93
CA TRP A 147 11.56 -11.20 9.08
C TRP A 147 10.50 -10.65 10.02
N VAL A 148 10.55 -9.34 10.31
CA VAL A 148 9.54 -8.70 11.17
C VAL A 148 8.17 -8.75 10.52
N SER A 149 8.05 -8.41 9.22
CA SER A 149 6.77 -8.47 8.51
C SER A 149 6.21 -9.89 8.49
N GLN A 150 7.05 -10.91 8.24
CA GLN A 150 6.63 -12.32 8.25
C GLN A 150 6.19 -12.79 9.65
N GLY A 151 6.89 -12.35 10.70
CA GLY A 151 6.51 -12.63 12.09
C GLY A 151 5.15 -12.02 12.44
N LEU A 152 4.91 -10.78 12.04
CA LEU A 152 3.63 -10.10 12.26
C LEU A 152 2.48 -10.79 11.50
N ILE A 153 2.69 -11.23 10.25
CA ILE A 153 1.68 -11.98 9.49
C ILE A 153 1.32 -13.29 10.20
N LYS A 154 2.32 -14.04 10.69
CA LYS A 154 2.06 -15.26 11.46
C LYS A 154 1.21 -14.96 12.69
N PHE A 155 1.47 -13.84 13.37
CA PHE A 155 0.66 -13.39 14.50
C PHE A 155 -0.78 -13.06 14.08
N THR A 156 -0.97 -12.36 12.96
CA THR A 156 -2.31 -12.07 12.42
C THR A 156 -3.07 -13.35 12.05
N ASN A 157 -2.42 -14.32 11.42
CA ASN A 157 -3.04 -15.61 11.06
C ASN A 157 -3.46 -16.42 12.30
N VAL A 158 -2.71 -16.33 13.40
CA VAL A 158 -3.08 -16.93 14.69
C VAL A 158 -4.32 -16.25 15.29
N ILE A 159 -4.43 -14.92 15.19
CA ILE A 159 -5.58 -14.16 15.70
C ILE A 159 -6.84 -14.39 14.87
N VAL A 160 -6.72 -14.36 13.54
CA VAL A 160 -7.87 -14.39 12.63
C VAL A 160 -8.36 -15.82 12.36
N LYS A 161 -7.58 -16.87 12.71
CA LYS A 161 -7.88 -18.29 12.36
C LYS A 161 -8.22 -18.50 10.88
N GLY A 162 -7.83 -17.56 10.02
CA GLY A 162 -7.96 -17.66 8.57
C GLY A 162 -6.63 -18.10 7.99
N LYS A 163 -6.67 -19.02 7.03
CA LYS A 163 -5.53 -19.26 6.14
C LYS A 163 -5.29 -17.94 5.39
N GLY A 164 -4.35 -17.13 5.89
CA GLY A 164 -4.18 -15.75 5.42
C GLY A 164 -3.89 -15.71 3.93
N LEU A 165 -4.41 -14.69 3.22
CA LEU A 165 -4.20 -14.42 1.78
C LEU A 165 -3.79 -15.65 0.95
N GLU A 166 -4.52 -16.75 1.05
CA GLU A 166 -4.27 -17.89 0.17
C GLU A 166 -4.54 -17.39 -1.25
N GLN A 167 -3.51 -17.40 -2.08
CA GLN A 167 -3.62 -17.16 -3.52
C GLN A 167 -4.41 -18.33 -4.13
N GLY A 168 -5.72 -18.30 -3.96
CA GLY A 168 -6.73 -19.03 -4.73
C GLY A 168 -7.56 -18.05 -5.55
N PRO A 169 -8.38 -18.52 -6.51
CA PRO A 169 -9.11 -17.63 -7.41
C PRO A 169 -10.00 -16.68 -6.59
N PHE A 170 -9.83 -15.37 -6.80
CA PHE A 170 -10.58 -14.30 -6.13
C PHE A 170 -12.05 -14.23 -6.53
N VAL A 171 -12.51 -15.16 -7.35
CA VAL A 171 -13.90 -15.26 -7.75
C VAL A 171 -14.31 -16.68 -7.46
N SER A 172 -15.15 -16.85 -6.44
CA SER A 172 -15.80 -18.13 -6.24
C SER A 172 -16.73 -18.40 -7.43
N GLU A 173 -17.02 -19.65 -7.75
CA GLU A 173 -17.99 -19.98 -8.80
C GLU A 173 -19.33 -19.29 -8.56
N GLN A 174 -19.73 -19.14 -7.31
CA GLN A 174 -20.93 -18.40 -6.90
C GLN A 174 -20.86 -16.91 -7.25
N GLU A 175 -19.68 -16.31 -7.16
CA GLU A 175 -19.45 -14.91 -7.53
C GLU A 175 -19.36 -14.73 -9.06
N LEU A 176 -18.82 -15.72 -9.79
CA LEU A 176 -18.90 -15.76 -11.26
C LEU A 176 -20.35 -15.90 -11.73
N LEU A 177 -21.12 -16.82 -11.13
CA LEU A 177 -22.53 -17.03 -11.42
C LEU A 177 -23.35 -15.78 -11.13
N GLY A 178 -23.06 -15.06 -10.03
CA GLY A 178 -23.72 -13.79 -9.73
C GLY A 178 -23.43 -12.67 -10.75
N ILE A 179 -22.24 -12.65 -11.34
CA ILE A 179 -21.90 -11.70 -12.44
C ILE A 179 -22.65 -12.08 -13.73
N VAL A 180 -22.75 -13.37 -14.03
CA VAL A 180 -23.49 -13.88 -15.19
C VAL A 180 -24.99 -13.60 -15.04
N GLU A 181 -25.55 -13.83 -13.86
CA GLU A 181 -26.96 -13.54 -13.55
C GLU A 181 -27.29 -12.06 -13.73
N GLY A 182 -26.44 -11.16 -13.23
CA GLY A 182 -26.61 -9.71 -13.46
C GLY A 182 -26.51 -9.31 -14.94
N ALA A 183 -25.70 -10.02 -15.74
CA ALA A 183 -25.59 -9.75 -17.18
C ALA A 183 -26.83 -10.22 -17.97
N VAL A 184 -27.54 -11.24 -17.49
CA VAL A 184 -28.85 -11.65 -18.01
C VAL A 184 -29.93 -10.63 -17.66
N GLU A 185 -29.94 -10.15 -16.39
CA GLU A 185 -30.88 -9.09 -15.95
C GLU A 185 -30.70 -7.79 -16.75
N ASP A 186 -29.46 -7.43 -17.10
CA ASP A 186 -29.14 -6.26 -17.92
C ASP A 186 -29.34 -6.50 -19.45
N GLU A 187 -29.90 -7.64 -19.85
CA GLU A 187 -30.13 -8.05 -21.25
C GLU A 187 -28.85 -8.04 -22.12
N VAL A 188 -27.67 -8.24 -21.48
CA VAL A 188 -26.36 -8.27 -22.17
C VAL A 188 -26.07 -9.65 -22.75
N ILE A 189 -26.58 -10.70 -22.11
CA ILE A 189 -26.48 -12.10 -22.52
C ILE A 189 -27.83 -12.80 -22.38
N GLU A 190 -28.04 -13.86 -23.13
CA GLU A 190 -29.29 -14.63 -23.12
C GLU A 190 -29.29 -15.70 -22.00
N GLU A 191 -30.48 -16.12 -21.54
CA GLU A 191 -30.62 -17.17 -20.52
C GLU A 191 -29.94 -18.49 -20.94
N GLU A 192 -30.00 -18.81 -22.24
CA GLU A 192 -29.35 -19.99 -22.83
C GLU A 192 -27.82 -19.92 -22.71
N GLU A 193 -27.23 -18.72 -22.76
CA GLU A 193 -25.79 -18.52 -22.58
C GLU A 193 -25.38 -18.68 -21.10
N ARG A 194 -26.25 -18.29 -20.17
CA ARG A 194 -26.07 -18.54 -18.72
C ARG A 194 -26.08 -20.03 -18.41
N GLU A 195 -27.05 -20.77 -18.94
CA GLU A 195 -27.15 -22.24 -18.76
C GLU A 195 -25.92 -22.97 -19.29
N LEU A 196 -25.37 -22.50 -20.42
CA LEU A 196 -24.14 -23.07 -20.98
C LEU A 196 -22.93 -22.87 -20.05
N ILE A 197 -22.80 -21.68 -19.46
CA ILE A 197 -21.72 -21.35 -18.52
C ILE A 197 -21.85 -22.18 -17.24
N GLU A 198 -23.05 -22.31 -16.69
CA GLU A 198 -23.35 -23.13 -15.50
C GLU A 198 -23.00 -24.61 -15.75
N SER A 199 -23.40 -25.15 -16.92
CA SER A 199 -23.09 -26.52 -17.32
C SER A 199 -21.59 -26.79 -17.48
N ILE A 200 -20.82 -25.83 -18.03
CA ILE A 200 -19.37 -25.97 -18.18
C ILE A 200 -18.68 -26.02 -16.80
N ILE A 201 -19.17 -25.25 -15.83
CA ILE A 201 -18.65 -25.23 -14.46
C ILE A 201 -18.93 -26.58 -13.78
N GLU A 202 -20.17 -27.06 -13.81
CA GLU A 202 -20.55 -28.37 -13.24
C GLU A 202 -19.80 -29.54 -13.88
N PHE A 203 -19.56 -29.48 -15.19
CA PHE A 203 -18.78 -30.49 -15.89
C PHE A 203 -17.34 -30.53 -15.38
N GLY A 204 -16.71 -29.36 -15.16
CA GLY A 204 -15.34 -29.25 -14.65
C GLY A 204 -15.14 -29.86 -13.26
N ASP A 205 -16.19 -29.87 -12.41
CA ASP A 205 -16.18 -30.48 -11.08
C ASP A 205 -16.35 -32.01 -11.09
N THR A 206 -16.87 -32.55 -12.20
CA THR A 206 -17.18 -33.97 -12.34
C THR A 206 -16.00 -34.80 -12.90
N VAL A 207 -14.96 -34.16 -13.45
CA VAL A 207 -13.81 -34.82 -14.12
C VAL A 207 -12.54 -34.87 -13.27
#